data_AF-A0A8T4ZQW8-F1
#
_entry.id   AF-A0A8T4ZQW8-F1
#
_cell.length_a   1.000
_cell.length_b   1.000
_cell.length_c   1.000
_cell.angle_alpha   90.00
_cell.angle_beta   90.00
_cell.angle_gamma   90.00
#
_symmetry.space_group_name_H-M   'P 1'
#
loop_
_entity.id
_entity.type
_entity.pdbx_description
1 polymer ?
#
loop_
_entity_poly.entity_id
_entity_poly.type
_entity_poly.pdbx_seq_one_letter_code
_entity_poly.pdbx_strand_id
1 'polypeptide(L)'
;MESALKAYMRGGVERDRVYKERHFTIRLQLPSLKGYELQMRVQDLDEQLDELKQMIAECKDAVSQLRRDVDPEQLRLKYGISKTLTAKTEDLIEQFEAECEWRKQVAKWVRRERAVFLWELRLRKAEGVKLPFMRHQLKTLNKEAYLQLCRMKDLCEKLKQACEAYHKAQSKHNLLLMELEKLSLQQFEGESENWTCMPVPTDIRELKFLEDFQRDEGRRKFVCY
;
A
#
# COMPACT_ATOMS: atom_id res chain seq x y z
N MET A 1 -13.82 28.57 -1.21
CA MET A 1 -14.37 28.01 -2.46
C MET A 1 -15.89 28.09 -2.35
N GLU A 2 -16.58 28.56 -3.39
CA GLU A 2 -18.04 28.59 -3.45
C GLU A 2 -18.62 27.16 -3.34
N SER A 3 -19.81 26.97 -2.75
CA SER A 3 -20.42 25.64 -2.60
C SER A 3 -20.64 24.98 -3.96
N ALA A 4 -20.56 23.65 -4.02
CA ALA A 4 -20.75 22.92 -5.27
C ALA A 4 -22.20 23.11 -5.77
N LEU A 5 -23.17 23.07 -4.85
CA LEU A 5 -24.56 23.35 -5.14
C LEU A 5 -24.75 24.72 -5.83
N LYS A 6 -24.20 25.79 -5.24
CA LYS A 6 -24.34 27.15 -5.78
C LYS A 6 -23.63 27.32 -7.12
N ALA A 7 -22.44 26.70 -7.27
CA ALA A 7 -21.70 26.75 -8.52
C ALA A 7 -22.43 26.04 -9.65
N TYR A 8 -23.01 24.86 -9.39
CA TYR A 8 -23.70 24.08 -10.41
C TYR A 8 -25.08 24.62 -10.74
N MET A 9 -25.82 25.13 -9.76
CA MET A 9 -27.18 25.67 -9.95
C MET A 9 -27.21 27.07 -10.59
N ARG A 10 -26.06 27.74 -10.79
CA ARG A 10 -26.01 29.09 -11.39
C ARG A 10 -26.53 29.07 -12.84
N GLY A 11 -27.62 29.81 -13.11
CA GLY A 11 -28.19 29.95 -14.45
C GLY A 11 -27.27 30.72 -15.42
N GLY A 12 -27.35 30.39 -16.71
CA GLY A 12 -26.66 31.14 -17.78
C GLY A 12 -25.19 30.79 -18.04
N VAL A 13 -24.66 29.73 -17.43
CA VAL A 13 -23.25 29.30 -17.61
C VAL A 13 -23.20 27.90 -18.24
N GLU A 14 -22.19 27.63 -19.08
CA GLU A 14 -21.90 26.27 -19.55
C GLU A 14 -21.51 25.36 -18.38
N ARG A 15 -22.46 24.55 -17.92
CA ARG A 15 -22.35 23.77 -16.69
C ARG A 15 -21.24 22.71 -16.75
N ASP A 16 -21.01 22.12 -17.91
CA ASP A 16 -19.90 21.17 -18.12
C ASP A 16 -18.53 21.84 -17.98
N ARG A 17 -18.43 23.11 -18.39
CA ARG A 17 -17.22 23.91 -18.21
C ARG A 17 -16.99 24.20 -16.72
N VAL A 18 -18.02 24.62 -16.00
CA VAL A 18 -17.95 24.84 -14.54
C VAL A 18 -17.49 23.58 -13.80
N TYR A 19 -18.05 22.43 -14.15
CA TYR A 19 -17.63 21.14 -13.59
C TYR A 19 -16.15 20.85 -13.83
N LYS A 20 -15.67 21.02 -15.08
CA LYS A 20 -14.26 20.79 -15.42
C LYS A 20 -13.32 21.75 -14.68
N GLU A 21 -13.66 23.04 -14.63
CA GLU A 21 -12.87 24.06 -13.95
C GLU A 21 -12.78 23.78 -12.45
N ARG A 22 -13.91 23.50 -11.78
CA ARG A 22 -13.91 23.13 -10.36
C ARG A 22 -13.10 21.88 -10.10
N HIS A 23 -13.27 20.84 -10.92
CA HIS A 23 -12.53 19.59 -10.75
C HIS A 23 -11.01 19.79 -10.92
N PHE A 24 -10.59 20.66 -11.84
CA PHE A 24 -9.21 21.07 -11.99
C PHE A 24 -8.70 21.82 -10.75
N THR A 25 -9.45 22.80 -10.23
CA THR A 25 -9.10 23.52 -9.01
C THR A 25 -8.98 22.61 -7.80
N ILE A 26 -9.90 21.65 -7.64
CA ILE A 26 -9.84 20.65 -6.57
C ILE A 26 -8.53 19.88 -6.66
N ARG A 27 -8.18 19.36 -7.85
CA ARG A 27 -6.93 18.61 -8.04
C ARG A 27 -5.68 19.42 -7.69
N LEU A 28 -5.65 20.71 -8.01
CA LEU A 28 -4.53 21.59 -7.63
C LEU A 28 -4.42 21.81 -6.13
N GLN A 29 -5.55 21.81 -5.41
CA GLN A 29 -5.60 22.06 -3.96
C GLN A 29 -5.41 20.79 -3.13
N LEU A 30 -5.74 19.61 -3.65
CA LEU A 30 -5.66 18.35 -2.90
C LEU A 30 -4.33 18.17 -2.16
N PRO A 31 -3.14 18.37 -2.78
CA PRO A 31 -1.87 18.15 -2.11
C PRO A 31 -1.63 19.06 -0.90
N SER A 32 -2.18 20.29 -0.92
CA SER A 32 -1.97 21.27 0.15
C SER A 32 -2.99 21.17 1.28
N LEU A 33 -4.15 20.54 1.05
CA LEU A 33 -5.18 20.36 2.07
C LEU A 33 -4.73 19.40 3.17
N LYS A 34 -5.06 19.71 4.42
CA LYS A 34 -4.83 18.82 5.57
C LYS A 34 -5.93 17.76 5.68
N GLY A 35 -5.67 16.69 6.44
CA GLY A 35 -6.61 15.57 6.61
C GLY A 35 -7.97 15.99 7.19
N TYR A 36 -8.00 16.87 8.19
CA TYR A 36 -9.27 17.39 8.74
C TYR A 36 -10.01 18.28 7.73
N GLU A 37 -9.28 19.03 6.90
CA GLU A 37 -9.89 19.89 5.86
C GLU A 37 -10.55 19.05 4.78
N LEU A 38 -9.92 17.92 4.39
CA LEU A 38 -10.54 16.95 3.49
C LEU A 38 -11.82 16.34 4.10
N GLN A 39 -11.85 16.05 5.40
CA GLN A 39 -13.05 15.55 6.07
C GLN A 39 -14.18 16.58 6.10
N MET A 40 -13.86 17.84 6.44
CA MET A 40 -14.82 18.95 6.37
C MET A 40 -15.41 19.09 4.97
N ARG A 41 -14.59 19.03 3.92
CA ARG A 41 -15.07 19.09 2.52
C ARG A 41 -16.04 17.94 2.18
N VAL A 42 -15.81 16.75 2.71
CA VAL A 42 -16.72 15.61 2.51
C VAL A 42 -18.04 15.86 3.22
N GLN A 43 -18.01 16.39 4.45
CA GLN A 43 -19.22 16.74 5.22
C GLN A 43 -20.03 17.83 4.52
N ASP A 44 -19.40 18.93 4.09
CA ASP A 44 -20.04 20.01 3.33
C ASP A 44 -20.75 19.47 2.07
N LEU A 45 -20.15 18.47 1.40
CA LEU A 45 -20.73 17.85 0.20
C LEU A 45 -21.85 16.87 0.53
N ASP A 46 -21.80 16.20 1.68
CA ASP A 46 -22.89 15.34 2.17
C ASP A 46 -24.13 16.18 2.51
N GLU A 47 -23.95 17.31 3.20
CA GLU A 47 -25.03 18.27 3.48
C GLU A 47 -25.68 18.78 2.18
N GLN A 48 -24.87 19.16 1.19
CA GLN A 48 -25.38 19.59 -0.13
C GLN A 48 -26.12 18.48 -0.89
N LEU A 49 -25.73 17.21 -0.70
CA LEU A 49 -26.43 16.08 -1.31
C LEU A 49 -27.78 15.83 -0.65
N ASP A 50 -27.88 16.02 0.66
CA ASP A 50 -29.14 15.91 1.41
C ASP A 50 -30.09 17.05 1.05
N GLU A 51 -29.59 18.28 0.92
CA GLU A 51 -30.34 19.42 0.38
C GLU A 51 -30.90 19.11 -1.03
N LEU A 52 -30.05 18.62 -1.94
CA LEU A 52 -30.47 18.24 -3.29
C LEU A 52 -31.53 17.13 -3.28
N LYS A 53 -31.41 16.16 -2.37
CA LYS A 53 -32.37 15.07 -2.22
C LYS A 53 -33.74 15.61 -1.80
N GLN A 54 -33.77 16.54 -0.84
CA GLN A 54 -34.99 17.21 -0.40
C GLN A 54 -35.59 18.05 -1.54
N MET A 55 -34.79 18.86 -2.22
CA MET A 55 -35.21 19.66 -3.37
C MET A 55 -35.79 18.81 -4.52
N ILE A 56 -35.25 17.61 -4.77
CA ILE A 56 -35.80 16.67 -5.77
C ILE A 56 -37.14 16.09 -5.29
N ALA A 57 -37.24 15.74 -4.01
CA ALA A 57 -38.48 15.22 -3.44
C ALA A 57 -39.61 16.26 -3.52
N GLU A 58 -39.30 17.52 -3.24
CA GLU A 58 -40.23 18.65 -3.36
C GLU A 58 -40.73 18.84 -4.80
N CYS A 59 -39.86 18.76 -5.80
CA CYS A 59 -40.27 18.81 -7.21
C CYS A 59 -41.18 17.64 -7.60
N LYS A 60 -40.87 16.42 -7.13
CA LYS A 60 -41.71 15.24 -7.39
C LYS A 60 -43.07 15.34 -6.72
N ASP A 61 -43.13 15.90 -5.53
CA ASP A 61 -44.38 16.15 -4.81
C ASP A 61 -45.23 17.18 -5.58
N ALA A 62 -44.62 18.26 -6.06
CA ALA A 62 -45.30 19.25 -6.89
C ALA A 62 -45.88 18.64 -8.19
N VAL A 63 -45.11 17.80 -8.91
CA VAL A 63 -45.60 17.05 -10.08
C VAL A 63 -46.78 16.15 -9.70
N SER A 64 -46.69 15.45 -8.58
CA SER A 64 -47.75 14.54 -8.11
C SER A 64 -49.03 15.29 -7.74
N GLN A 65 -48.91 16.49 -7.18
CA GLN A 65 -50.05 17.35 -6.85
C GLN A 65 -50.70 17.94 -8.11
N LEU A 66 -49.91 18.42 -9.08
CA LEU A 66 -50.43 18.89 -10.38
C LEU A 66 -51.18 17.80 -11.15
N ARG A 67 -50.71 16.54 -11.10
CA ARG A 67 -51.39 15.40 -11.73
C ARG A 67 -52.69 14.97 -11.04
N ARG A 68 -52.94 15.45 -9.82
CA ARG A 68 -54.16 15.18 -9.03
C ARG A 68 -55.15 16.34 -9.09
N ASP A 69 -55.00 17.22 -10.08
CA ASP A 69 -55.82 18.42 -10.29
C ASP A 69 -55.83 19.39 -9.09
N VAL A 70 -54.74 19.41 -8.30
CA VAL A 70 -54.53 20.47 -7.30
C VAL A 70 -54.30 21.79 -8.02
N ASP A 71 -54.90 22.86 -7.50
CA ASP A 71 -54.83 24.20 -8.09
C ASP A 71 -53.38 24.61 -8.38
N PRO A 72 -53.02 24.82 -9.67
CA PRO A 72 -51.68 25.23 -10.06
C PRO A 72 -51.25 26.54 -9.42
N GLU A 73 -52.18 27.44 -9.08
CA GLU A 73 -51.85 28.72 -8.44
C GLU A 73 -51.33 28.55 -7.01
N GLN A 74 -51.89 27.62 -6.24
CA GLN A 74 -51.40 27.31 -4.89
C GLN A 74 -49.99 26.74 -4.92
N LEU A 75 -49.71 25.88 -5.90
CA LEU A 75 -48.39 25.29 -6.10
C LEU A 75 -47.36 26.32 -6.60
N ARG A 76 -47.78 27.24 -7.47
CA ARG A 76 -46.97 28.38 -7.92
C ARG A 76 -46.52 29.25 -6.74
N LEU A 77 -47.44 29.57 -5.82
CA LEU A 77 -47.15 30.37 -4.63
C LEU A 77 -46.22 29.64 -3.67
N LYS A 78 -46.45 28.33 -3.45
CA LYS A 78 -45.66 27.51 -2.53
C LYS A 78 -44.21 27.33 -2.97
N TYR A 79 -43.96 27.17 -4.28
CA TYR A 79 -42.64 26.86 -4.82
C TYR A 79 -41.94 28.04 -5.53
N GLY A 80 -42.55 29.24 -5.51
CA GLY A 80 -41.91 30.48 -5.96
C GLY A 80 -41.55 30.51 -7.45
N ILE A 81 -42.32 29.84 -8.31
CA ILE A 81 -42.04 29.78 -9.76
C ILE A 81 -42.52 31.08 -10.42
N SER A 82 -41.57 31.86 -10.93
CA SER A 82 -41.84 33.12 -11.63
C SER A 82 -42.01 32.89 -13.15
N LYS A 83 -43.23 33.17 -13.67
CA LYS A 83 -43.69 33.34 -15.09
C LYS A 83 -44.25 32.09 -15.80
N THR A 84 -45.20 32.13 -16.77
CA THR A 84 -46.06 33.17 -17.38
C THR A 84 -47.55 32.89 -17.09
N LEU A 85 -48.41 33.93 -17.08
CA LEU A 85 -49.85 33.90 -16.74
C LEU A 85 -50.74 32.96 -17.59
N THR A 86 -50.18 32.27 -18.60
CA THR A 86 -50.91 31.45 -19.57
C THR A 86 -50.46 29.98 -19.63
N ALA A 87 -49.50 29.55 -18.80
CA ALA A 87 -48.99 28.18 -18.85
C ALA A 87 -50.05 27.16 -18.40
N LYS A 88 -50.27 26.13 -19.24
CA LYS A 88 -51.15 25.00 -18.93
C LYS A 88 -50.54 24.16 -17.80
N THR A 89 -51.36 23.36 -17.12
CA THR A 89 -50.91 22.42 -16.09
C THR A 89 -49.84 21.46 -16.63
N GLU A 90 -49.96 21.06 -17.90
CA GLU A 90 -48.98 20.23 -18.62
C GLU A 90 -47.62 20.92 -18.73
N ASP A 91 -47.57 22.19 -19.14
CA ASP A 91 -46.33 22.97 -19.25
C ASP A 91 -45.63 23.08 -17.88
N LEU A 92 -46.41 23.21 -16.79
CA LEU A 92 -45.87 23.26 -15.43
C LEU A 92 -45.28 21.92 -15.00
N ILE A 93 -45.95 20.81 -15.33
CA ILE A 93 -45.44 19.45 -15.07
C ILE A 93 -44.11 19.26 -15.79
N GLU A 94 -44.02 19.60 -17.08
CA GLU A 94 -42.78 19.49 -17.85
C GLU A 94 -41.64 20.33 -17.26
N GLN A 95 -41.94 21.55 -16.81
CA GLN A 95 -40.95 22.40 -16.13
C GLN A 95 -40.43 21.77 -14.84
N PHE A 96 -41.31 21.25 -13.98
CA PHE A 96 -40.90 20.58 -12.76
C PHE A 96 -40.13 19.27 -13.03
N GLU A 97 -40.49 18.53 -14.07
CA GLU A 97 -39.77 17.33 -14.49
C GLU A 97 -38.37 17.66 -15.02
N ALA A 98 -38.24 18.71 -15.83
CA ALA A 98 -36.95 19.21 -16.30
C ALA A 98 -36.06 19.68 -15.15
N GLU A 99 -36.63 20.40 -14.18
CA GLU A 99 -35.94 20.83 -12.95
C GLU A 99 -35.52 19.63 -12.07
N CYS A 100 -36.34 18.59 -12.00
CA CYS A 100 -36.03 17.31 -11.36
C CYS A 100 -34.80 16.65 -11.98
N GLU A 101 -34.79 16.48 -13.31
CA GLU A 101 -33.66 15.88 -14.02
C GLU A 101 -32.40 16.72 -13.88
N TRP A 102 -32.57 18.04 -13.92
CA TRP A 102 -31.48 18.97 -13.71
C TRP A 102 -30.84 18.79 -12.32
N ARG A 103 -31.62 18.79 -11.24
CA ARG A 103 -31.11 18.59 -9.87
C ARG A 103 -30.47 17.21 -9.69
N LYS A 104 -30.96 16.18 -10.37
CA LYS A 104 -30.31 14.85 -10.39
C LYS A 104 -28.92 14.91 -11.03
N GLN A 105 -28.77 15.66 -12.12
CA GLN A 105 -27.47 15.86 -12.76
C GLN A 105 -26.50 16.63 -11.86
N VAL A 106 -26.97 17.68 -11.18
CA VAL A 106 -26.16 18.40 -10.18
C VAL A 106 -25.70 17.45 -9.06
N ALA A 107 -26.62 16.64 -8.52
CA ALA A 107 -26.26 15.64 -7.51
C ALA A 107 -25.22 14.64 -8.01
N LYS A 108 -25.26 14.26 -9.29
CA LYS A 108 -24.22 13.40 -9.91
C LYS A 108 -22.85 14.07 -9.89
N TRP A 109 -22.76 15.36 -10.19
CA TRP A 109 -21.50 16.11 -10.14
C TRP A 109 -20.98 16.29 -8.70
N VAL A 110 -21.85 16.64 -7.76
CA VAL A 110 -21.50 16.74 -6.33
C VAL A 110 -20.98 15.40 -5.81
N ARG A 111 -21.62 14.27 -6.16
CA ARG A 111 -21.12 12.93 -5.81
C ARG A 111 -19.73 12.63 -6.39
N ARG A 112 -19.44 13.10 -7.61
CA ARG A 112 -18.13 12.93 -8.23
C ARG A 112 -17.06 13.75 -7.51
N GLU A 113 -17.33 15.00 -7.16
CA GLU A 113 -16.41 15.79 -6.32
C GLU A 113 -16.15 15.10 -4.99
N ARG A 114 -17.21 14.63 -4.32
CA ARG A 114 -17.10 13.89 -3.06
C ARG A 114 -16.21 12.65 -3.18
N ALA A 115 -16.35 11.90 -4.27
CA ALA A 115 -15.53 10.71 -4.52
C ALA A 115 -14.04 11.04 -4.63
N VAL A 116 -13.68 12.20 -5.19
CA VAL A 116 -12.29 12.66 -5.26
C VAL A 116 -11.70 12.90 -3.87
N PHE A 117 -12.42 13.62 -3.00
CA PHE A 117 -11.97 13.87 -1.63
C PHE A 117 -11.87 12.57 -0.80
N LEU A 118 -12.84 11.67 -0.94
CA LEU A 118 -12.79 10.36 -0.27
C LEU A 118 -11.64 9.49 -0.75
N TRP A 119 -11.34 9.51 -2.06
CA TRP A 119 -10.22 8.79 -2.63
C TRP A 119 -8.89 9.28 -2.03
N GLU A 120 -8.70 10.61 -1.97
CA GLU A 120 -7.53 11.22 -1.34
C GLU A 120 -7.39 10.83 0.15
N LEU A 121 -8.48 10.86 0.91
CA LEU A 121 -8.48 10.40 2.30
C LEU A 121 -8.06 8.94 2.45
N ARG A 122 -8.51 8.06 1.53
CA ARG A 122 -8.13 6.64 1.53
C ARG A 122 -6.65 6.46 1.19
N LEU A 123 -6.14 7.18 0.20
CA LEU A 123 -4.72 7.16 -0.16
C LEU A 123 -3.84 7.53 1.03
N ARG A 124 -4.14 8.64 1.70
CA ARG A 124 -3.37 9.09 2.87
C ARG A 124 -3.43 8.12 4.05
N LYS A 125 -4.59 7.49 4.28
CA LYS A 125 -4.70 6.43 5.29
C LYS A 125 -3.82 5.22 4.93
N ALA A 126 -3.80 4.82 3.67
CA ALA A 126 -2.96 3.72 3.20
C ALA A 126 -1.46 4.05 3.33
N GLU A 127 -1.05 5.28 2.96
CA GLU A 127 0.32 5.76 3.13
C GLU A 127 0.73 5.81 4.61
N GLY A 128 -0.16 6.28 5.49
CA GLY A 128 0.05 6.29 6.93
C GLY A 128 0.29 4.91 7.54
N VAL A 129 -0.26 3.85 6.94
CA VAL A 129 -0.09 2.46 7.39
C VAL A 129 1.15 1.78 6.75
N LYS A 130 1.56 2.24 5.56
CA LYS A 130 2.70 1.66 4.83
C LYS A 130 4.01 1.76 5.62
N LEU A 131 4.31 2.91 6.21
CA LEU A 131 5.57 3.10 6.95
C LEU A 131 5.66 2.21 8.20
N PRO A 132 4.66 2.14 9.10
CA PRO A 132 4.65 1.18 10.19
C PRO A 132 4.79 -0.28 9.75
N PHE A 133 4.09 -0.67 8.68
CA PHE A 133 4.16 -2.02 8.13
C PHE A 133 5.59 -2.35 7.64
N MET A 134 6.21 -1.47 6.85
CA MET A 134 7.59 -1.66 6.38
C MET A 134 8.60 -1.70 7.53
N ARG A 135 8.42 -0.86 8.57
CA ARG A 135 9.25 -0.90 9.79
C ARG A 135 9.14 -2.24 10.51
N HIS A 136 7.92 -2.78 10.60
CA HIS A 136 7.70 -4.10 11.20
C HIS A 136 8.38 -5.21 10.40
N GLN A 137 8.22 -5.22 9.07
CA GLN A 137 8.89 -6.20 8.20
C GLN A 137 10.41 -6.14 8.32
N LEU A 138 10.99 -4.95 8.32
CA LEU A 138 12.44 -4.76 8.47
C LEU A 138 12.94 -5.29 9.82
N LYS A 139 12.19 -5.05 10.90
CA LYS A 139 12.53 -5.59 12.24
C LYS A 139 12.51 -7.12 12.26
N THR A 140 11.52 -7.74 11.61
CA THR A 140 11.41 -9.21 11.52
C THR A 140 12.57 -9.79 10.72
N LEU A 141 12.87 -9.23 9.54
CA LEU A 141 13.98 -9.68 8.71
C LEU A 141 15.34 -9.54 9.42
N ASN A 142 15.56 -8.44 10.15
CA ASN A 142 16.78 -8.26 10.94
C ASN A 142 16.91 -9.34 12.03
N LYS A 143 15.82 -9.71 12.69
CA LYS A 143 15.82 -10.79 13.69
C LYS A 143 16.13 -12.14 13.05
N GLU A 144 15.55 -12.44 11.90
CA GLU A 144 15.83 -13.67 11.14
C GLU A 144 17.28 -13.73 10.68
N ALA A 145 17.80 -12.64 10.11
CA ALA A 145 19.19 -12.54 9.69
C ALA A 145 20.16 -12.75 10.85
N TYR A 146 19.88 -12.17 12.02
CA TYR A 146 20.67 -12.39 13.23
C TYR A 146 20.69 -13.86 13.66
N LEU A 147 19.53 -14.52 13.67
CA LEU A 147 19.43 -15.95 14.01
C LEU A 147 20.22 -16.84 13.03
N GLN A 148 20.18 -16.52 11.73
CA GLN A 148 20.98 -17.24 10.73
C GLN A 148 22.47 -17.00 10.95
N LEU A 149 22.88 -15.78 11.28
CA LEU A 149 24.27 -15.47 11.59
C LEU A 149 24.78 -16.23 12.82
N CYS A 150 23.97 -16.34 13.88
CA CYS A 150 24.29 -17.20 15.04
C CYS A 150 24.47 -18.67 14.63
N ARG A 151 23.56 -19.23 13.83
CA ARG A 151 23.68 -20.61 13.34
C ARG A 151 24.92 -20.83 12.49
N MET A 152 25.27 -19.87 11.64
CA MET A 152 26.50 -19.92 10.86
C MET A 152 27.73 -19.93 11.76
N LYS A 153 27.77 -19.11 12.82
CA LYS A 153 28.86 -19.12 13.79
C LYS A 153 29.01 -20.49 14.45
N ASP A 154 27.92 -21.07 14.94
CA ASP A 154 27.93 -22.40 15.56
C ASP A 154 28.43 -23.48 14.60
N LEU A 155 28.02 -23.44 13.33
CA LEU A 155 28.48 -24.38 12.30
C LEU A 155 29.96 -24.20 11.97
N CYS A 156 30.45 -22.95 11.89
CA CYS A 156 31.86 -22.66 11.68
C CYS A 156 32.72 -23.20 12.83
N GLU A 157 32.27 -23.08 14.08
CA GLU A 157 32.98 -23.65 15.24
C GLU A 157 33.03 -25.18 15.18
N LYS A 158 31.92 -25.84 14.83
CA LYS A 158 31.89 -27.30 14.62
C LYS A 158 32.84 -27.73 13.50
N LEU A 159 32.90 -26.97 12.41
CA LEU A 159 33.81 -27.27 11.30
C LEU A 159 35.28 -27.17 11.73
N LYS A 160 35.65 -26.12 12.49
CA LYS A 160 36.99 -25.98 13.04
C LYS A 160 37.38 -27.17 13.92
N GLN A 161 36.49 -27.58 14.82
CA GLN A 161 36.71 -28.75 15.68
C GLN A 161 36.89 -30.05 14.86
N ALA A 162 36.08 -30.24 13.81
CA ALA A 162 36.21 -31.38 12.92
C ALA A 162 37.54 -31.38 12.14
N CYS A 163 37.99 -30.23 11.65
CA CYS A 163 39.29 -30.07 10.98
C CYS A 163 40.46 -30.39 11.93
N GLU A 164 40.42 -29.89 13.17
CA GLU A 164 41.43 -30.21 14.18
C GLU A 164 41.46 -31.71 14.50
N ALA A 165 40.30 -32.35 14.63
CA ALA A 165 40.19 -33.78 14.86
C ALA A 165 40.77 -34.59 13.67
N TYR A 166 40.46 -34.16 12.43
CA TYR A 166 41.02 -34.75 11.23
C TYR A 166 42.55 -34.68 11.20
N HIS A 167 43.14 -33.50 11.46
CA HIS A 167 44.60 -33.35 11.47
C HIS A 167 45.27 -34.20 12.55
N LYS A 168 44.66 -34.33 13.74
CA LYS A 168 45.15 -35.23 14.80
C LYS A 168 45.10 -36.70 14.36
N ALA A 169 44.00 -37.12 13.74
CA ALA A 169 43.86 -38.49 13.24
C ALA A 169 44.86 -38.79 12.11
N GLN A 170 45.03 -37.86 11.17
CA GLN A 170 45.97 -37.98 10.07
C GLN A 170 47.43 -38.06 10.57
N SER A 171 47.80 -37.25 11.56
CA SER A 171 49.14 -37.32 12.16
C SER A 171 49.39 -38.68 12.82
N LYS A 172 48.42 -39.22 13.57
CA LYS A 172 48.51 -40.58 14.14
C LYS A 172 48.62 -41.65 13.06
N HIS A 173 47.82 -41.55 12.00
CA HIS A 173 47.89 -42.47 10.86
C HIS A 173 49.28 -42.48 10.23
N ASN A 174 49.86 -41.30 9.97
CA ASN A 174 51.20 -41.18 9.40
C ASN A 174 52.28 -41.75 10.32
N LEU A 175 52.17 -41.55 11.64
CA LEU A 175 53.10 -42.16 12.60
C LEU A 175 53.02 -43.69 12.56
N LEU A 176 51.81 -44.25 12.55
CA LEU A 176 51.61 -45.70 12.43
C LEU A 176 52.13 -46.24 11.10
N LEU A 177 51.95 -45.53 9.99
CA LEU A 177 52.54 -45.91 8.70
C LEU A 177 54.06 -45.97 8.79
N MET A 178 54.71 -44.98 9.39
CA MET A 178 56.17 -44.99 9.58
C MET A 178 56.64 -46.12 10.49
N GLU A 179 55.88 -46.47 11.54
CA GLU A 179 56.19 -47.61 12.40
C GLU A 179 56.03 -48.93 11.66
N LEU A 180 54.97 -49.09 10.87
CA LEU A 180 54.75 -50.25 10.02
C LEU A 180 55.87 -50.42 8.99
N GLU A 181 56.28 -49.35 8.30
CA GLU A 181 57.42 -49.37 7.36
C GLU A 181 58.72 -49.81 8.04
N LYS A 182 58.98 -49.36 9.27
CA LYS A 182 60.17 -49.79 10.03
C LYS A 182 60.10 -51.28 10.38
N LEU A 183 58.94 -51.76 10.80
CA LEU A 183 58.74 -53.16 11.18
C LEU A 183 58.78 -54.08 9.95
N SER A 184 58.24 -53.65 8.81
CA SER A 184 58.29 -54.41 7.55
C SER A 184 59.71 -54.48 6.98
N LEU A 185 60.55 -53.47 7.21
CA LEU A 185 61.99 -53.51 6.86
C LEU A 185 62.81 -54.42 7.79
N GLN A 186 62.31 -54.71 9.01
CA GLN A 186 62.95 -55.62 9.97
C GLN A 186 62.55 -57.10 9.77
N GLN A 187 61.50 -57.36 8.99
CA GLN A 187 61.10 -58.70 8.56
C GLN A 187 61.46 -58.90 7.08
N PHE A 188 62.65 -59.45 6.82
CA PHE A 188 62.89 -60.12 5.53
C PHE A 188 62.29 -61.53 5.60
N GLU A 189 61.10 -61.67 5.00
CA GLU A 189 60.69 -62.70 4.04
C GLU A 189 59.15 -62.85 4.06
N GLY A 190 58.50 -62.49 2.95
CA GLY A 190 57.14 -62.95 2.62
C GLY A 190 56.02 -61.91 2.72
N GLU A 191 55.62 -61.41 1.54
CA GLU A 191 54.27 -60.92 1.20
C GLU A 191 53.76 -59.62 1.87
N SER A 192 53.68 -58.55 1.08
CA SER A 192 52.98 -57.31 1.45
C SER A 192 52.24 -56.76 0.24
N GLU A 193 50.93 -57.07 0.15
CA GLU A 193 50.01 -56.37 -0.75
C GLU A 193 49.94 -54.88 -0.38
N ASN A 194 50.08 -54.02 -1.39
CA ASN A 194 50.08 -52.56 -1.27
C ASN A 194 48.71 -52.02 -0.83
N TRP A 195 48.57 -51.64 0.45
CA TRP A 195 47.39 -50.94 0.99
C TRP A 195 47.59 -49.41 1.14
N THR A 196 48.69 -48.83 0.65
CA THR A 196 49.13 -47.47 1.03
C THR A 196 48.66 -46.30 0.14
N CYS A 197 47.69 -46.49 -0.75
CA CYS A 197 47.20 -45.41 -1.62
C CYS A 197 45.74 -45.03 -1.36
N MET A 198 45.44 -44.37 -0.24
CA MET A 198 44.23 -43.53 -0.16
C MET A 198 44.62 -42.05 -0.33
N PRO A 199 44.11 -41.35 -1.35
CA PRO A 199 44.44 -39.95 -1.58
C PRO A 199 43.83 -39.08 -0.47
N VAL A 200 44.61 -38.11 0.00
CA VAL A 200 44.11 -37.02 0.85
C VAL A 200 43.11 -36.20 0.03
N PRO A 201 41.85 -36.03 0.48
CA PRO A 201 40.89 -35.20 -0.22
C PRO A 201 41.42 -33.77 -0.39
N THR A 202 41.51 -33.29 -1.63
CA THR A 202 42.04 -31.98 -2.03
C THR A 202 41.26 -30.80 -1.44
N ASP A 203 40.03 -31.03 -1.01
CA ASP A 203 39.04 -30.01 -0.63
C ASP A 203 39.38 -29.28 0.69
N ILE A 204 40.33 -29.79 1.49
CA ILE A 204 40.74 -29.16 2.76
C ILE A 204 41.66 -27.95 2.53
N ARG A 205 42.30 -27.83 1.35
CA ARG A 205 43.21 -26.70 1.03
C ARG A 205 42.51 -25.38 0.74
N GLU A 206 41.19 -25.37 0.53
CA GLU A 206 40.43 -24.17 0.13
C GLU A 206 39.83 -23.37 1.30
N LEU A 207 40.08 -23.77 2.56
CA LEU A 207 39.60 -23.08 3.76
C LEU A 207 40.34 -21.77 4.09
N LYS A 208 40.78 -21.00 3.09
CA LYS A 208 41.29 -19.63 3.26
C LYS A 208 40.20 -18.59 3.50
N PHE A 209 38.92 -18.95 3.37
CA PHE A 209 37.78 -18.04 3.57
C PHE A 209 37.54 -17.59 5.03
N LEU A 210 38.25 -18.17 6.02
CA LEU A 210 38.03 -17.86 7.44
C LEU A 210 38.85 -16.67 7.97
N GLU A 211 39.91 -16.22 7.28
CA GLU A 211 40.73 -15.08 7.73
C GLU A 211 40.09 -13.71 7.44
N ASP A 212 39.24 -13.61 6.41
CA ASP A 212 38.62 -12.34 6.03
C ASP A 212 37.46 -11.91 6.97
N PHE A 213 36.83 -12.86 7.67
CA PHE A 213 35.73 -12.55 8.60
C PHE A 213 36.19 -11.82 9.87
N GLN A 214 37.43 -12.02 10.32
CA GLN A 214 37.96 -11.31 11.50
C GLN A 214 38.36 -9.86 11.19
N ARG A 215 38.69 -9.51 9.94
CA ARG A 215 39.07 -8.13 9.57
C ARG A 215 37.88 -7.18 9.51
N ASP A 216 36.68 -7.68 9.22
CA ASP A 216 35.49 -6.84 9.05
C ASP A 216 34.81 -6.45 10.37
N GLU A 217 35.12 -7.13 11.49
CA GLU A 217 34.67 -6.77 12.84
C GLU A 217 35.28 -5.45 13.36
N GLY A 218 36.43 -5.01 12.81
CA GLY A 218 37.09 -3.77 13.24
C GLY A 218 36.47 -2.46 12.72
N ARG A 219 35.58 -2.51 11.70
CA ARG A 219 35.09 -1.30 11.01
C ARG A 219 33.62 -0.97 11.21
N ARG A 220 32.80 -1.87 11.75
CA ARG A 220 31.36 -1.61 11.90
C ARG A 220 30.98 -1.38 13.36
N LYS A 221 31.29 -0.17 13.85
CA LYS A 221 30.52 0.42 14.95
C LYS A 221 29.10 0.64 14.44
N PHE A 222 28.22 -0.33 14.67
CA PHE A 222 26.78 -0.13 14.54
C PHE A 222 26.36 0.83 15.65
N VAL A 223 26.24 2.12 15.30
CA VAL A 223 25.55 3.10 16.13
C VAL A 223 24.06 2.82 15.97
N CYS A 224 23.46 2.26 17.02
CA CYS A 224 22.01 2.20 17.16
C CYS A 224 21.50 3.59 17.58
N TYR A 225 20.56 4.14 16.81
CA TYR A 225 19.61 5.15 17.27
C TYR A 225 18.27 4.47 17.53
#